data_AF-A0A8X7N5I1-F1
#
_entry.id   AF-A0A8X7N5I1-F1
#
_cell.length_a   1.000
_cell.length_b   1.000
_cell.length_c   1.000
_cell.angle_alpha   90.00
_cell.angle_beta   90.00
_cell.angle_gamma   90.00
#
_symmetry.space_group_name_H-M   'P 1'
#
loop_
_entity.id
_entity.type
_entity.pdbx_description
1 polymer ?
#
loop_
_entity_poly.entity_id
_entity_poly.type
_entity_poly.pdbx_seq_one_letter_code
_entity_poly.pdbx_strand_id
1 'polypeptide(L)'
;MANLSLYTTTAILILDTDGNRLIAKYYQPPHAASTAPTGSAPTPAAVTLPFGASSLPTQLSAVNPYPTFKEQRVFEKAVFDKTRRAHTLAASSAAASGADNILLYDSQLVVYKASLDVIFYVVGPASENELMLGGVLNAFFDATSMLLRQQVEKRALLENLDLVTLALDETVDDGIILETDSTAIASRVSRPRPDPTELPINEQTLMSAYSTLRDRVTQRILQSY
;
A
#
# COMPACT_ATOMS: atom_id res chain seq x y z
N MET A 1 0.87 -25.92 -10.67
CA MET A 1 0.84 -25.81 -9.20
C MET A 1 0.36 -24.41 -8.88
N ALA A 2 -0.68 -24.26 -8.06
CA ALA A 2 -1.16 -22.94 -7.67
C ALA A 2 -0.07 -22.25 -6.84
N ASN A 3 0.35 -21.05 -7.26
CA ASN A 3 1.28 -20.23 -6.50
C ASN A 3 0.48 -19.66 -5.32
N LEU A 4 0.80 -20.09 -4.10
CA LEU A 4 0.09 -19.70 -2.86
C LEU A 4 0.88 -18.63 -2.10
N SER A 5 1.67 -17.80 -2.79
CA SER A 5 2.38 -16.66 -2.18
C SER A 5 1.37 -15.55 -1.88
N LEU A 6 1.47 -14.95 -0.69
CA LEU A 6 0.74 -13.73 -0.33
C LEU A 6 1.50 -12.46 -0.74
N TYR A 7 2.76 -12.60 -1.16
CA TYR A 7 3.60 -11.49 -1.58
C TYR A 7 3.33 -11.14 -3.04
N THR A 8 2.39 -10.23 -3.22
CA THR A 8 1.85 -9.84 -4.52
C THR A 8 2.48 -8.55 -5.06
N THR A 9 3.00 -7.71 -4.17
CA THR A 9 3.51 -6.39 -4.52
C THR A 9 5.00 -6.28 -4.19
N THR A 10 5.83 -6.09 -5.22
CA THR A 10 7.27 -5.88 -5.10
C THR A 10 7.59 -4.46 -4.70
N ALA A 11 6.92 -3.47 -5.30
CA ALA A 11 7.16 -2.06 -5.03
C ALA A 11 5.96 -1.18 -5.38
N ILE A 12 5.86 -0.04 -4.70
CA ILE A 12 4.97 1.06 -5.07
C ILE A 12 5.81 2.31 -5.26
N LEU A 13 5.63 2.99 -6.39
CA LEU A 13 6.41 4.16 -6.78
C LEU A 13 5.47 5.31 -7.17
N ILE A 14 5.85 6.52 -6.81
CA ILE A 14 5.26 7.75 -7.33
C ILE A 14 6.39 8.55 -7.96
N LEU A 15 6.31 8.77 -9.27
CA LEU A 15 7.26 9.55 -10.03
C LEU A 15 6.59 10.82 -10.56
N ASP A 16 7.38 11.87 -10.71
CA ASP A 16 7.00 13.07 -11.45
C ASP A 16 7.03 12.80 -12.97
N THR A 17 6.41 13.68 -13.75
CA THR A 17 6.50 13.76 -15.22
C THR A 17 7.91 13.92 -15.79
N ASP A 18 8.88 14.30 -14.96
CA ASP A 18 10.31 14.33 -15.32
C ASP A 18 11.05 13.01 -15.03
N GLY A 19 10.37 12.02 -14.43
CA GLY A 19 10.97 10.77 -13.97
C GLY A 19 11.69 10.89 -12.63
N ASN A 20 11.51 12.00 -11.91
CA ASN A 20 12.03 12.20 -10.57
C ASN A 20 11.18 11.42 -9.56
N ARG A 21 11.85 10.66 -8.68
CA ARG A 21 11.21 9.93 -7.58
C ARG A 21 10.61 10.91 -6.57
N LEU A 22 9.30 10.83 -6.34
CA LEU A 22 8.61 11.48 -5.22
C LEU A 22 8.53 10.51 -4.02
N ILE A 23 8.02 9.29 -4.27
CA ILE A 23 7.95 8.20 -3.28
C ILE A 23 8.42 6.91 -3.95
N ALA A 24 9.16 6.09 -3.23
CA ALA A 24 9.41 4.72 -3.63
C ALA A 24 9.53 3.82 -2.41
N LYS A 25 8.64 2.85 -2.31
CA LYS A 25 8.67 1.80 -1.29
C LYS A 25 8.86 0.46 -2.00
N TYR A 26 10.01 -0.17 -1.75
CA TYR A 26 10.31 -1.52 -2.21
C TYR A 26 10.12 -2.47 -1.05
N TYR A 27 9.28 -3.46 -1.22
CA TYR A 27 8.96 -4.42 -0.19
C TYR A 27 9.96 -5.57 -0.20
N GLN A 28 10.43 -5.94 0.99
CA GLN A 28 11.25 -7.12 1.20
C GLN A 28 10.54 -7.97 2.24
N PRO A 29 9.98 -9.12 1.86
CA PRO A 29 9.28 -9.95 2.81
C PRO A 29 10.24 -10.50 3.86
N PRO A 30 9.91 -10.34 5.16
CA PRO A 30 10.82 -10.67 6.26
C PRO A 30 11.10 -12.17 6.39
N HIS A 31 10.24 -13.01 5.79
CA HIS A 31 10.39 -14.47 5.80
C HIS A 31 10.86 -15.03 4.46
N ALA A 32 11.11 -14.21 3.44
CA ALA A 32 11.80 -14.74 2.27
C ALA A 32 13.23 -15.10 2.66
N ALA A 33 13.61 -16.34 2.44
CA ALA A 33 14.93 -16.83 2.78
C ALA A 33 15.98 -15.90 2.14
N SER A 34 16.70 -15.15 2.99
CA SER A 34 17.86 -14.36 2.58
C SER A 34 18.96 -15.33 2.14
N THR A 35 18.96 -15.74 0.87
CA THR A 35 20.14 -16.35 0.25
C THR A 35 21.03 -15.21 -0.26
N ALA A 36 21.73 -14.57 0.67
CA ALA A 36 22.82 -13.66 0.34
C ALA A 36 23.87 -14.38 -0.55
N PRO A 37 24.50 -13.69 -1.51
CA PRO A 37 25.54 -14.30 -2.34
C PRO A 37 26.76 -14.61 -1.45
N THR A 38 27.12 -15.88 -1.38
CA THR A 38 28.23 -16.40 -0.58
C THR A 38 29.57 -15.81 -1.01
N GLY A 39 30.11 -14.92 -0.19
CA GLY A 39 31.52 -14.55 -0.14
C GLY A 39 32.04 -14.69 1.29
N SER A 40 32.87 -15.71 1.52
CA SER A 40 33.73 -15.99 2.70
C SER A 40 33.08 -16.20 4.09
N ALA A 41 33.34 -17.38 4.66
CA ALA A 41 33.02 -17.92 5.99
C ALA A 41 33.60 -17.11 7.20
N PRO A 42 33.35 -17.44 8.51
CA PRO A 42 32.66 -18.62 9.07
C PRO A 42 31.53 -18.34 10.09
N THR A 43 30.82 -19.43 10.41
CA THR A 43 29.71 -19.68 11.37
C THR A 43 29.77 -18.93 12.72
N PRO A 44 28.62 -18.68 13.42
CA PRO A 44 27.85 -19.78 14.03
C PRO A 44 26.30 -19.64 14.03
N ALA A 45 25.65 -20.74 14.41
CA ALA A 45 24.22 -20.92 14.70
C ALA A 45 23.29 -21.16 13.50
N ALA A 46 23.55 -22.25 12.76
CA ALA A 46 22.49 -22.94 12.04
C ALA A 46 21.50 -23.52 13.07
N VAL A 47 20.37 -22.86 13.26
CA VAL A 47 19.19 -23.50 13.86
C VAL A 47 18.82 -24.65 12.94
N THR A 48 19.15 -25.87 13.36
CA THR A 48 18.86 -27.08 12.60
C THR A 48 17.36 -27.33 12.71
N LEU A 49 16.58 -26.78 11.77
CA LEU A 49 15.20 -27.19 11.58
C LEU A 49 15.20 -28.64 11.06
N PRO A 50 14.32 -29.53 11.58
CA PRO A 50 14.41 -30.97 11.37
C PRO A 50 13.97 -31.45 9.97
N PHE A 51 13.92 -30.56 8.97
CA PHE A 51 13.45 -30.88 7.62
C PHE A 51 14.41 -30.27 6.59
N GLY A 52 14.89 -31.09 5.65
CA GLY A 52 15.93 -30.72 4.68
C GLY A 52 15.56 -29.51 3.82
N ALA A 53 16.56 -28.70 3.47
CA ALA A 53 16.42 -27.46 2.72
C ALA A 53 15.81 -27.60 1.30
N SER A 54 15.55 -28.82 0.82
CA SER A 54 14.97 -29.09 -0.50
C SER A 54 13.43 -29.17 -0.53
N SER A 55 12.77 -28.99 0.61
CA SER A 55 11.32 -29.18 0.75
C SER A 55 10.60 -28.04 1.48
N LEU A 56 11.23 -26.86 1.54
CA LEU A 56 10.49 -25.63 1.86
C LEU A 56 9.48 -25.34 0.75
N PRO A 57 8.21 -25.04 1.08
CA PRO A 57 7.23 -24.66 0.08
C PRO A 57 7.73 -23.43 -0.70
N THR A 58 7.53 -23.42 -2.02
CA THR A 58 7.86 -22.35 -2.97
C THR A 58 7.25 -20.97 -2.64
N GLN A 59 6.56 -20.86 -1.51
CA GLN A 59 5.85 -19.68 -0.99
C GLN A 59 6.77 -18.63 -0.34
N LEU A 60 8.06 -18.92 -0.13
CA LEU A 60 9.02 -18.03 0.54
C LEU A 60 10.05 -17.38 -0.41
N SER A 61 9.85 -17.43 -1.73
CA SER A 61 10.88 -17.00 -2.70
C SER A 61 10.74 -15.57 -3.21
N ALA A 62 9.88 -14.73 -2.63
CA ALA A 62 9.72 -13.34 -3.04
C ALA A 62 10.92 -12.50 -2.54
N VAL A 63 12.07 -12.60 -3.21
CA VAL A 63 13.23 -11.75 -2.92
C VAL A 63 13.09 -10.46 -3.72
N ASN A 64 13.28 -9.30 -3.10
CA ASN A 64 13.28 -8.03 -3.82
C ASN A 64 14.40 -8.05 -4.87
N PRO A 65 14.08 -7.91 -6.16
CA PRO A 65 15.08 -7.90 -7.23
C PRO A 65 15.94 -6.63 -7.24
N TYR A 66 15.57 -5.59 -6.48
CA TYR A 66 16.26 -4.29 -6.47
C TYR A 66 16.73 -3.88 -5.05
N PRO A 67 17.72 -4.59 -4.47
CA PRO A 67 18.21 -4.34 -3.12
C PRO A 67 19.00 -3.03 -2.99
N THR A 68 19.70 -2.59 -4.05
CA THR A 68 20.50 -1.37 -3.98
C THR A 68 19.78 -0.16 -4.56
N PHE A 69 20.05 1.02 -3.99
CA PHE A 69 19.51 2.29 -4.50
C PHE A 69 19.88 2.54 -5.97
N LYS A 70 21.07 2.10 -6.39
CA LYS A 70 21.52 2.23 -7.78
C LYS A 70 20.64 1.42 -8.73
N GLU A 71 20.36 0.17 -8.40
CA GLU A 71 19.49 -0.71 -9.20
C GLU A 71 18.05 -0.18 -9.24
N GLN A 72 17.53 0.31 -8.11
CA GLN A 72 16.21 0.92 -8.06
C GLN A 72 16.11 2.13 -9.00
N ARG A 73 17.11 3.02 -9.01
CA ARG A 73 17.13 4.19 -9.90
C ARG A 73 17.20 3.80 -11.38
N VAL A 74 17.95 2.74 -11.71
CA VAL A 74 18.03 2.22 -13.08
C VAL A 74 16.68 1.66 -13.51
N PHE A 75 16.04 0.87 -12.64
CA PHE A 75 14.69 0.33 -12.87
C PHE A 75 13.66 1.45 -13.06
N GLU A 76 13.60 2.42 -12.15
CA GLU A 76 12.68 3.56 -12.21
C GLU A 76 12.80 4.33 -13.52
N LYS A 77 14.04 4.64 -13.92
CA LYS A 77 14.29 5.34 -15.17
C LYS A 77 13.81 4.53 -16.37
N ALA A 78 14.08 3.22 -16.39
CA ALA A 78 13.66 2.34 -17.48
C ALA A 78 12.14 2.19 -17.56
N VAL A 79 11.45 2.04 -16.43
CA VAL A 79 9.99 2.00 -16.36
C VAL A 79 9.41 3.31 -16.85
N PHE A 80 9.90 4.45 -16.35
CA PHE A 80 9.44 5.78 -16.74
C PHE A 80 9.60 6.04 -18.24
N ASP A 81 10.76 5.70 -18.82
CA ASP A 81 11.00 5.88 -20.25
C ASP A 81 10.06 5.04 -21.11
N LYS A 82 9.69 3.84 -20.65
CA LYS A 82 8.73 2.97 -21.32
C LYS A 82 7.30 3.44 -21.17
N THR A 83 6.89 3.83 -19.97
CA THR A 83 5.52 4.30 -19.72
C THR A 83 5.25 5.64 -20.37
N ARG A 84 6.22 6.56 -20.40
CA ARG A 84 6.04 7.85 -21.10
C ARG A 84 5.75 7.66 -22.58
N ARG A 85 6.49 6.77 -23.26
CA ARG A 85 6.25 6.45 -24.68
C ARG A 85 4.90 5.75 -24.88
N ALA A 86 4.58 4.79 -24.01
CA ALA A 86 3.33 4.05 -24.08
C ALA A 86 2.10 4.93 -23.81
N HIS A 87 2.18 5.84 -22.84
CA HIS A 87 1.10 6.77 -22.49
C HIS A 87 0.76 7.73 -23.62
N THR A 88 1.78 8.28 -24.31
CA THR A 88 1.56 9.11 -25.51
C THR A 88 0.81 8.35 -26.61
N LEU A 89 1.07 7.05 -26.76
CA LEU A 89 0.40 6.21 -27.76
C LEU A 89 -1.02 5.81 -27.32
N ALA A 90 -1.22 5.47 -26.04
CA ALA A 90 -2.51 5.05 -25.49
C ALA A 90 -3.54 6.19 -25.44
N ALA A 91 -3.10 7.44 -25.19
CA ALA A 91 -3.97 8.64 -25.18
C ALA A 91 -4.69 8.89 -26.52
N SER A 92 -4.18 8.33 -27.63
CA SER A 92 -4.82 8.43 -28.95
C SER A 92 -6.00 7.48 -29.14
N SER A 93 -6.19 6.50 -28.24
CA SER A 93 -7.30 5.55 -28.30
C SER A 93 -8.39 5.92 -27.28
N ALA A 94 -9.64 6.00 -27.73
CA ALA A 94 -10.80 6.42 -26.92
C ALA A 94 -11.09 5.51 -25.69
N ALA A 95 -10.35 4.41 -25.49
CA ALA A 95 -10.39 3.56 -24.31
C ALA A 95 -9.54 4.10 -23.14
N ALA A 96 -8.85 5.24 -23.31
CA ALA A 96 -7.88 5.78 -22.36
C ALA A 96 -8.45 6.33 -21.05
N SER A 97 -9.77 6.51 -20.91
CA SER A 97 -10.35 7.21 -19.74
C SER A 97 -10.62 6.32 -18.52
N GLY A 98 -10.30 5.02 -18.57
CA GLY A 98 -10.54 4.11 -17.44
C GLY A 98 -9.73 2.82 -17.42
N ALA A 99 -8.82 2.63 -18.38
CA ALA A 99 -7.96 1.45 -18.40
C ALA A 99 -6.70 1.72 -17.58
N ASP A 100 -6.49 0.90 -16.55
CA ASP A 100 -5.19 0.78 -15.89
C ASP A 100 -4.15 0.39 -16.95
N ASN A 101 -3.08 1.16 -17.06
CA ASN A 101 -2.08 0.88 -18.09
C ASN A 101 -1.10 -0.15 -17.54
N ILE A 102 -0.89 -1.22 -18.29
CA ILE A 102 -0.06 -2.35 -17.87
C ILE A 102 1.21 -2.37 -18.72
N LEU A 103 2.34 -2.64 -18.08
CA LEU A 103 3.65 -2.80 -18.70
C LEU A 103 4.33 -4.02 -18.08
N LEU A 104 4.82 -4.92 -18.93
CA LEU A 104 5.72 -6.00 -18.50
C LEU A 104 7.17 -5.57 -18.71
N TYR A 105 7.97 -5.56 -17.65
CA TYR A 105 9.39 -5.22 -17.71
C TYR A 105 10.21 -6.10 -16.77
N ASP A 106 11.26 -6.74 -17.28
CA ASP A 106 12.22 -7.50 -16.47
C ASP A 106 11.57 -8.59 -15.58
N SER A 107 10.57 -9.30 -16.13
CA SER A 107 9.76 -10.27 -15.39
C SER A 107 8.98 -9.67 -14.19
N GLN A 108 8.79 -8.36 -14.18
CA GLN A 108 7.91 -7.62 -13.29
C GLN A 108 6.75 -7.02 -14.07
N LEU A 109 5.56 -7.18 -13.50
CA LEU A 109 4.34 -6.57 -13.96
C LEU A 109 4.20 -5.20 -13.31
N VAL A 110 4.10 -4.18 -14.14
CA VAL A 110 3.99 -2.79 -13.71
C VAL A 110 2.63 -2.26 -14.17
N VAL A 111 1.77 -1.94 -13.21
CA VAL A 111 0.51 -1.24 -13.47
C VAL A 111 0.70 0.23 -13.09
N TYR A 112 0.26 1.14 -13.95
CA TYR A 112 0.46 2.56 -13.73
C TYR A 112 -0.73 3.42 -14.11
N LYS A 113 -0.85 4.55 -13.40
CA LYS A 113 -1.89 5.56 -13.59
C LYS A 113 -1.26 6.95 -13.50
N ALA A 114 -1.44 7.74 -14.55
CA ALA A 114 -0.98 9.12 -14.59
C ALA A 114 -2.10 10.07 -14.12
N SER A 115 -1.73 11.10 -13.36
CA SER A 115 -2.59 12.19 -12.91
C SER A 115 -1.81 13.49 -12.96
N LEU A 116 -2.27 14.45 -13.77
CA LEU A 116 -1.63 15.77 -13.93
C LEU A 116 -0.11 15.66 -14.13
N ASP A 117 0.67 16.03 -13.12
CA ASP A 117 2.13 16.05 -13.09
C ASP A 117 2.76 14.89 -12.28
N VAL A 118 1.98 13.87 -11.93
CA VAL A 118 2.46 12.69 -11.18
C VAL A 118 1.98 11.38 -11.80
N ILE A 119 2.76 10.33 -11.60
CA ILE A 119 2.48 8.99 -12.11
C ILE A 119 2.66 7.99 -10.97
N PHE A 120 1.60 7.23 -10.71
CA PHE A 120 1.55 6.17 -9.71
C PHE A 120 1.87 4.84 -10.39
N TYR A 121 2.69 4.03 -9.73
CA TYR A 121 3.09 2.71 -10.18
C TYR A 121 2.92 1.69 -9.07
N VAL A 122 2.33 0.55 -9.41
CA VAL A 122 2.35 -0.67 -8.59
C VAL A 122 3.11 -1.73 -9.38
N VAL A 123 4.12 -2.32 -8.74
CA VAL A 123 5.00 -3.33 -9.32
C VAL A 123 4.78 -4.65 -8.58
N GLY A 124 4.60 -5.72 -9.34
CA GLY A 124 4.53 -7.09 -8.82
C GLY A 124 5.26 -8.08 -9.73
N PRO A 125 5.41 -9.34 -9.29
CA PRO A 125 5.94 -10.41 -10.14
C PRO A 125 5.09 -10.62 -11.41
N ALA A 126 5.70 -11.05 -12.51
CA ALA A 126 4.99 -11.38 -13.76
C ALA A 126 3.96 -12.52 -13.62
N SER A 127 4.02 -13.31 -12.54
CA SER A 127 3.06 -14.39 -12.26
C SER A 127 1.80 -13.91 -11.54
N GLU A 128 1.75 -12.66 -11.08
CA GLU A 128 0.63 -12.13 -10.32
C GLU A 128 -0.54 -11.69 -11.20
N ASN A 129 -1.71 -11.58 -10.58
CA ASN A 129 -2.90 -11.10 -11.26
C ASN A 129 -2.87 -9.58 -11.44
N GLU A 130 -2.86 -9.14 -12.69
CA GLU A 130 -2.91 -7.76 -13.15
C GLU A 130 -4.10 -6.98 -12.55
N LEU A 131 -5.28 -7.61 -12.50
CA LEU A 131 -6.51 -6.98 -11.99
C LEU A 131 -6.42 -6.67 -10.49
N MET A 132 -5.71 -7.50 -9.74
CA MET A 132 -5.49 -7.28 -8.32
C MET A 132 -4.55 -6.10 -8.09
N LEU A 133 -3.45 -6.02 -8.87
CA LEU A 133 -2.53 -4.88 -8.82
C LEU A 133 -3.18 -3.57 -9.29
N GLY A 134 -4.05 -3.65 -10.31
CA GLY A 134 -4.90 -2.52 -10.72
C GLY A 134 -5.88 -2.09 -9.64
N GLY A 135 -6.48 -3.05 -8.92
CA GLY A 135 -7.33 -2.78 -7.75
C GLY A 135 -6.58 -2.02 -6.65
N VAL A 136 -5.36 -2.45 -6.31
CA VAL A 136 -4.48 -1.76 -5.35
C VAL A 136 -4.13 -0.35 -5.83
N LEU A 137 -3.75 -0.20 -7.10
CA LEU A 137 -3.40 1.09 -7.68
C LEU A 137 -4.57 2.08 -7.61
N ASN A 138 -5.77 1.64 -7.99
CA ASN A 138 -6.97 2.48 -7.94
C ASN A 138 -7.39 2.79 -6.49
N ALA A 139 -7.34 1.80 -5.60
CA ALA A 139 -7.65 2.01 -4.18
C ALA A 139 -6.73 3.06 -3.55
N PHE A 140 -5.42 2.94 -3.77
CA PHE A 140 -4.42 3.88 -3.28
C PHE A 140 -4.56 5.26 -3.91
N PHE A 141 -4.79 5.32 -5.23
CA PHE A 141 -4.99 6.58 -5.96
C PHE A 141 -6.24 7.32 -5.48
N ASP A 142 -7.38 6.63 -5.39
CA ASP A 142 -8.64 7.22 -4.96
C ASP A 142 -8.59 7.63 -3.48
N ALA A 143 -7.96 6.83 -2.61
CA ALA A 143 -7.73 7.20 -1.22
C ALA A 143 -6.87 8.47 -1.11
N THR A 144 -5.78 8.53 -1.88
CA THR A 144 -4.92 9.72 -1.96
C THR A 144 -5.69 10.93 -2.48
N SER A 145 -6.55 10.74 -3.48
CA SER A 145 -7.43 11.79 -4.00
C SER A 145 -8.41 12.30 -2.95
N MET A 146 -9.01 11.42 -2.15
CA MET A 146 -9.89 11.81 -1.04
C MET A 146 -9.14 12.62 0.03
N LEU A 147 -7.94 12.17 0.40
CA LEU A 147 -7.10 12.84 1.40
C LEU A 147 -6.61 14.22 0.93
N LEU A 148 -6.32 14.36 -0.36
CA LEU A 148 -5.86 15.60 -1.00
C LEU A 148 -7.01 16.47 -1.54
N ARG A 149 -8.27 16.20 -1.17
CA ARG A 149 -9.44 16.97 -1.63
C ARG A 149 -9.55 17.08 -3.15
N GLN A 150 -9.31 15.99 -3.85
CA GLN A 150 -9.35 15.85 -5.32
C GLN A 150 -8.25 16.60 -6.08
N GLN A 151 -7.19 17.04 -5.39
CA GLN A 151 -6.02 17.69 -5.99
C GLN A 151 -4.81 16.75 -5.96
N VAL A 152 -4.80 15.75 -6.85
CA VAL A 152 -3.65 14.83 -6.99
C VAL A 152 -2.64 15.42 -7.98
N GLU A 153 -1.87 16.38 -7.48
CA GLU A 153 -0.73 17.00 -8.17
C GLU A 153 0.53 16.96 -7.29
N LYS A 154 1.70 17.12 -7.90
CA LYS A 154 3.02 17.03 -7.24
C LYS A 154 3.10 17.93 -6.01
N ARG A 155 2.61 19.17 -6.13
CA ARG A 155 2.64 20.14 -5.03
C ARG A 155 1.81 19.64 -3.84
N ALA A 156 0.56 19.26 -4.06
CA ALA A 156 -0.34 18.78 -3.01
C ALA A 156 0.17 17.49 -2.34
N LEU A 157 0.74 16.58 -3.14
CA LEU A 157 1.39 15.35 -2.65
C LEU A 157 2.58 15.66 -1.74
N LEU A 158 3.45 16.58 -2.14
CA LEU A 158 4.63 16.97 -1.34
C LEU A 158 4.27 17.75 -0.07
N GLU A 159 3.22 18.57 -0.11
CA GLU A 159 2.71 19.29 1.07
C GLU A 159 2.08 18.36 2.11
N ASN A 160 1.50 17.22 1.67
CA ASN A 160 0.80 16.27 2.54
C ASN A 160 1.42 14.86 2.48
N LEU A 161 2.76 14.79 2.42
CA LEU A 161 3.47 13.53 2.25
C LEU A 161 3.13 12.51 3.34
N ASP A 162 2.96 12.96 4.58
CA ASP A 162 2.66 12.13 5.73
C ASP A 162 1.36 11.32 5.53
N LEU A 163 0.30 11.99 5.04
CA LEU A 163 -0.99 11.33 4.76
C LEU A 163 -0.88 10.30 3.64
N VAL A 164 -0.08 10.60 2.61
CA VAL A 164 0.15 9.71 1.47
C VAL A 164 0.91 8.46 1.90
N THR A 165 1.94 8.62 2.74
CA THR A 165 2.70 7.49 3.28
C THR A 165 1.87 6.64 4.24
N LEU A 166 0.99 7.24 5.04
CA LEU A 166 0.06 6.48 5.88
C LEU A 166 -0.98 5.72 5.04
N ALA A 167 -1.50 6.34 3.98
CA ALA A 167 -2.41 5.65 3.05
C ALA A 167 -1.72 4.47 2.36
N LEU A 168 -0.44 4.61 2.04
CA LEU A 168 0.37 3.53 1.48
C LEU A 168 0.48 2.36 2.45
N ASP A 169 0.75 2.63 3.73
CA ASP A 169 0.88 1.61 4.78
C ASP A 169 -0.44 0.87 5.06
N GLU A 170 -1.59 1.57 5.00
CA GLU A 170 -2.92 0.94 5.11
C GLU A 170 -3.28 0.11 3.86
N THR A 171 -2.66 0.38 2.70
CA THR A 171 -2.93 -0.35 1.46
C THR A 171 -2.10 -1.62 1.36
N VAL A 172 -0.77 -1.52 1.57
CA VAL A 172 0.18 -2.63 1.41
C VAL A 172 1.21 -2.64 2.52
N ASP A 173 1.38 -3.81 3.13
CA ASP A 173 2.36 -4.06 4.18
C ASP A 173 3.27 -5.24 3.81
N ASP A 174 4.58 -5.02 3.80
CA ASP A 174 5.61 -6.01 3.40
C ASP A 174 5.31 -6.79 2.11
N GLY A 175 4.64 -6.14 1.15
CA GLY A 175 4.27 -6.70 -0.15
C GLY A 175 2.99 -7.53 -0.15
N ILE A 176 2.27 -7.55 0.98
CA ILE A 176 0.94 -8.13 1.16
C ILE A 176 -0.09 -7.01 1.06
N ILE A 177 -1.12 -7.21 0.24
CA ILE A 177 -2.23 -6.28 0.13
C ILE A 177 -3.12 -6.42 1.37
N LEU A 178 -3.32 -5.32 2.09
CA LEU A 178 -4.15 -5.29 3.29
C LEU A 178 -5.59 -4.82 2.99
N GLU A 179 -5.71 -3.74 2.22
CA GLU A 179 -6.99 -3.09 1.96
C GLU A 179 -7.08 -2.65 0.50
N THR A 180 -8.23 -2.87 -0.13
CA THR A 180 -8.50 -2.48 -1.51
C THR A 180 -9.68 -1.52 -1.63
N ASP A 181 -10.26 -1.09 -0.51
CA ASP A 181 -11.31 -0.06 -0.49
C ASP A 181 -10.72 1.31 -0.16
N SER A 182 -10.84 2.25 -1.10
CA SER A 182 -10.28 3.60 -0.96
C SER A 182 -10.92 4.38 0.17
N THR A 183 -12.21 4.16 0.45
CA THR A 183 -12.92 4.87 1.52
C THR A 183 -12.50 4.39 2.89
N ALA A 184 -12.31 3.08 3.07
CA ALA A 184 -11.76 2.48 4.28
C ALA A 184 -10.35 3.00 4.56
N ILE A 185 -9.45 2.97 3.55
CA ILE A 185 -8.08 3.49 3.67
C ILE A 185 -8.11 4.96 4.12
N ALA A 186 -8.81 5.84 3.39
CA ALA A 186 -8.86 7.26 3.73
C ALA A 186 -9.46 7.52 5.12
N SER A 187 -10.45 6.73 5.54
CA SER A 187 -11.08 6.87 6.85
C SER A 187 -10.14 6.50 8.01
N ARG A 188 -9.31 5.46 7.85
CA ARG A 188 -8.33 5.02 8.85
C ARG A 188 -7.16 5.99 8.95
N VAL A 189 -6.71 6.53 7.82
CA VAL A 189 -5.66 7.56 7.78
C VAL A 189 -6.13 8.87 8.40
N SER A 190 -7.38 9.29 8.12
CA SER A 190 -7.92 10.57 8.62
C SER A 190 -8.33 10.53 10.10
N ARG A 191 -8.63 9.35 10.63
CA ARG A 191 -9.01 9.14 12.03
C ARG A 191 -7.97 8.24 12.66
N PRO A 192 -6.92 8.81 13.29
CA PRO A 192 -6.01 8.03 14.10
C PRO A 192 -6.85 7.16 15.03
N ARG A 193 -6.57 5.85 15.03
CA ARG A 193 -7.25 4.89 15.90
C ARG A 193 -7.30 5.53 17.30
N PRO A 194 -8.49 5.74 17.89
CA PRO A 194 -8.56 6.27 19.23
C PRO A 194 -7.77 5.30 20.10
N ASP A 195 -6.70 5.82 20.69
CA ASP A 195 -5.93 5.10 21.69
C ASP A 195 -6.96 4.55 22.70
N PRO A 196 -6.95 3.26 23.07
CA PRO A 196 -7.93 2.73 24.03
C PRO A 196 -7.86 3.43 25.39
N THR A 197 -6.84 4.25 25.62
CA THR A 197 -6.63 5.15 26.76
C THR A 197 -7.34 6.49 26.63
N GLU A 198 -7.68 6.93 25.42
CA GLU A 198 -8.38 8.17 25.13
C GLU A 198 -9.72 7.89 24.45
N LEU A 199 -10.60 7.21 25.19
CA LEU A 199 -12.03 7.35 24.93
C LEU A 199 -12.36 8.85 25.02
N PRO A 200 -12.83 9.50 23.94
CA PRO A 200 -13.39 10.83 24.06
C PRO A 200 -14.65 10.67 24.89
N ILE A 201 -14.55 10.99 26.19
CA ILE A 201 -15.70 11.14 27.07
C ILE A 201 -16.47 12.33 26.53
N ASN A 202 -17.31 12.06 25.53
CA ASN A 202 -18.20 13.05 24.96
C ASN A 202 -19.17 13.47 26.07
N GLU A 203 -19.20 14.76 26.38
CA GLU A 203 -20.05 15.33 27.44
C GLU A 203 -21.54 15.03 27.18
N GLN A 204 -21.94 14.72 25.93
CA GLN A 204 -23.29 14.22 25.62
C GLN A 204 -23.62 12.87 26.26
N THR A 205 -22.64 11.98 26.45
CA THR A 205 -22.86 10.68 27.10
C THR A 205 -23.10 10.86 28.60
N LEU A 206 -22.36 11.78 29.25
CA LEU A 206 -22.59 12.15 30.64
C LEU A 206 -23.94 12.84 30.83
N MET A 207 -24.31 13.76 29.93
CA MET A 207 -25.60 14.44 29.97
C MET A 207 -26.78 13.46 29.80
N SER A 208 -26.64 12.48 28.91
CA SER A 208 -27.66 11.44 28.67
C SER A 208 -27.73 10.41 29.80
N ALA A 209 -26.60 10.11 30.44
CA ALA A 209 -26.57 9.28 31.65
C ALA A 209 -27.23 10.00 32.83
N TYR A 210 -26.96 11.31 33.00
CA TYR A 210 -27.56 12.12 34.05
C TYR A 210 -29.07 12.29 33.86
N SER A 211 -29.56 12.51 32.63
CA SER A 211 -31.01 12.56 32.37
C SER A 211 -31.66 11.21 32.67
N THR A 212 -31.07 10.10 32.24
CA THR A 212 -31.61 8.75 32.52
C THR A 212 -31.61 8.41 34.02
N LEU A 213 -30.57 8.84 34.76
CA LEU A 213 -30.52 8.68 36.22
C LEU A 213 -31.57 9.55 36.92
N ARG A 214 -31.69 10.82 36.53
CA ARG A 214 -32.72 11.73 37.06
C ARG A 214 -34.12 11.17 36.83
N ASP A 215 -34.40 10.65 35.64
CA ASP A 215 -35.70 10.09 35.31
C ASP A 215 -35.99 8.84 36.14
N ARG A 216 -35.00 7.96 36.35
CA ARG A 216 -35.15 6.77 37.23
C ARG A 216 -35.36 7.13 38.70
N VAL A 217 -34.68 8.16 39.21
CA VAL A 217 -34.87 8.63 40.58
C VAL A 217 -36.26 9.24 40.77
N THR A 218 -36.71 10.05 39.81
CA THR A 218 -38.03 10.68 39.85
C THR A 218 -39.15 9.63 39.79
N GLN A 219 -38.99 8.59 38.97
CA GLN A 219 -39.93 7.46 38.90
C GLN A 219 -39.97 6.65 40.20
N ARG A 220 -38.85 6.45 40.90
CA ARG A 220 -38.84 5.76 42.20
C ARG A 220 -39.51 6.55 43.31
N ILE A 221 -39.39 7.88 43.30
CA ILE A 221 -40.05 8.75 44.29
C ILE A 221 -41.57 8.81 44.09
N LEU A 222 -42.04 8.73 42.84
CA LEU A 222 -43.47 8.68 42.52
C LEU A 222 -44.12 7.31 42.84
N GLN A 223 -43.33 6.24 42.89
CA GLN A 223 -43.82 4.89 43.23
C GLN A 223 -43.82 4.60 44.75
N SER A 224 -43.29 5.50 45.58
CA SER A 224 -43.21 5.32 47.04
C SER A 224 -44.28 6.10 47.82
N TYR A 225 -45.41 6.42 47.20
CA TYR A 225 -46.61 7.01 47.83
C TYR A 225 -47.83 6.14 47.58
#